data_AF-A0A3M1U1Q5-F1
#
_entry.id   AF-A0A3M1U1Q5-F1
#
_cell.length_a   1.000
_cell.length_b   1.000
_cell.length_c   1.000
_cell.angle_alpha   90.00
_cell.angle_beta   90.00
_cell.angle_gamma   90.00
#
_symmetry.space_group_name_H-M   'P 1'
#
loop_
_entity.id
_entity.type
_entity.pdbx_description
1 polymer ?
#
loop_
_entity_poly.entity_id
_entity_poly.type
_entity_poly.pdbx_seq_one_letter_code
_entity_poly.pdbx_strand_id
1 'polypeptide(L)'
;MIGHALLFSALVTAGAAPLASPPVIEPWVPPVLRDDLKLEDLFPDRPFFGRTARNVEWSPDDRYLAFLWNPDGERGTDIWLYDDRSGEMKRLTSVETFIPFDPTAKKTAERYQREKKREEERKNLSEEERKKLEEQDRKEEQELRRRGEWAPDYAGISEFTWANKKNEMLFVYKGDIYRLRMDGKEPERLTRTSDSERSPKFTKDDDGFYFQRDAGVYRLKFGSSMIEQL
;
A
#
# COMPACT_ATOMS: atom_id res chain seq x y z
N MET A 1 59.79 58.72 -1.76
CA MET A 1 59.30 57.96 -2.94
C MET A 1 57.88 57.49 -2.59
N ILE A 2 56.85 58.33 -2.63
CA ILE A 2 56.04 58.77 -3.78
C ILE A 2 55.71 57.61 -4.73
N GLY A 3 54.44 57.16 -4.72
CA GLY A 3 53.96 56.05 -5.54
C GLY A 3 52.43 55.90 -5.54
N HIS A 4 51.75 56.97 -5.98
CA HIS A 4 50.41 57.07 -6.60
C HIS A 4 49.37 55.95 -6.38
N ALA A 5 48.30 56.32 -5.67
CA ALA A 5 47.01 55.64 -5.70
C ALA A 5 46.22 56.05 -6.96
N LEU A 6 45.82 55.09 -7.78
CA LEU A 6 44.91 55.29 -8.91
C LEU A 6 43.47 55.04 -8.45
N LEU A 7 42.71 56.13 -8.33
CA LEU A 7 41.25 56.13 -8.19
C LEU A 7 40.64 55.90 -9.58
N PHE A 8 40.02 54.74 -9.79
CA PHE A 8 39.09 54.55 -10.92
C PHE A 8 37.70 55.04 -10.50
N SER A 9 37.33 56.21 -11.00
CA SER A 9 35.95 56.72 -10.93
C SER A 9 35.16 56.08 -12.07
N ALA A 10 34.35 55.07 -11.76
CA ALA A 10 33.41 54.50 -12.72
C ALA A 10 32.15 55.37 -12.78
N LEU A 11 31.94 56.02 -13.93
CA LEU A 11 30.71 56.74 -14.25
C LEU A 11 29.62 55.70 -14.56
N VAL A 12 28.64 55.54 -13.67
CA VAL A 12 27.47 54.69 -13.93
C VAL A 12 26.48 55.50 -14.76
N THR A 13 26.37 55.17 -16.04
CA THR A 13 25.26 55.62 -16.88
C THR A 13 24.02 54.77 -16.57
N ALA A 14 23.00 55.39 -15.98
CA ALA A 14 21.70 54.78 -15.81
C ALA A 14 21.02 54.65 -17.19
N GLY A 15 21.17 53.50 -17.83
CA GLY A 15 20.35 53.12 -18.98
C GLY A 15 18.93 52.85 -18.50
N ALA A 16 17.95 53.60 -19.02
CA ALA A 16 16.55 53.28 -18.83
C ALA A 16 16.25 51.93 -19.48
N ALA A 17 16.01 50.89 -18.69
CA ALA A 17 15.54 49.61 -19.19
C ALA A 17 14.15 49.81 -19.80
N PRO A 18 13.88 49.31 -21.03
CA PRO A 18 12.54 49.36 -21.59
C PRO A 18 11.59 48.61 -20.65
N LEU A 19 10.47 49.23 -20.28
CA LEU A 19 9.40 48.56 -19.55
C LEU A 19 8.94 47.37 -20.39
N ALA A 20 9.26 46.15 -19.93
CA ALA A 20 8.73 44.95 -20.54
C ALA A 20 7.20 44.99 -20.45
N SER A 21 6.53 44.85 -21.59
CA SER A 21 5.06 44.72 -21.62
C SER A 21 4.64 43.58 -20.67
N PRO A 22 3.55 43.72 -19.91
CA PRO A 22 3.06 42.63 -19.08
C PRO A 22 2.80 41.41 -19.97
N PRO A 23 3.07 40.18 -19.49
CA PRO A 23 2.78 38.98 -20.27
C PRO A 23 1.30 38.97 -20.62
N VAL A 24 1.00 38.81 -21.91
CA VAL A 24 -0.37 38.62 -22.38
C VAL A 24 -0.85 37.31 -21.78
N ILE A 25 -1.75 37.39 -20.79
CA ILE A 25 -2.46 36.23 -20.28
C ILE A 25 -3.43 35.83 -21.37
N GLU A 26 -3.09 34.79 -22.14
CA GLU A 26 -4.04 34.23 -23.09
C GLU A 26 -5.31 33.80 -22.33
N PRO A 27 -6.50 34.16 -22.84
CA PRO A 27 -7.74 33.71 -22.21
C PRO A 27 -7.76 32.18 -22.21
N TRP A 28 -8.07 31.60 -21.05
CA TRP A 28 -8.23 30.15 -20.97
C TRP A 28 -9.28 29.70 -21.98
N VAL A 29 -8.85 28.93 -22.97
CA VAL A 29 -9.72 28.25 -23.92
C VAL A 29 -10.04 26.89 -23.32
N PRO A 30 -11.30 26.59 -22.96
CA PRO A 30 -11.66 25.23 -22.53
C PRO A 30 -11.26 24.25 -23.62
N PRO A 31 -10.67 23.08 -23.26
CA PRO A 31 -10.49 22.02 -24.23
C PRO A 31 -11.85 21.67 -24.82
N VAL A 32 -11.92 21.52 -26.14
CA VAL A 32 -13.14 21.06 -26.81
C VAL A 32 -13.45 19.66 -26.28
N LEU A 33 -14.58 19.53 -25.59
CA LEU A 33 -15.11 18.23 -25.17
C LEU A 33 -15.35 17.41 -26.44
N ARG A 34 -14.73 16.24 -26.52
CA ARG A 34 -14.94 15.37 -27.67
C ARG A 34 -16.34 14.78 -27.61
N ASP A 35 -17.04 14.77 -28.75
CA ASP A 35 -18.38 14.18 -28.87
C ASP A 35 -18.36 12.64 -28.97
N ASP A 36 -17.18 12.01 -28.95
CA ASP A 36 -16.97 10.56 -29.05
C ASP A 36 -16.72 9.87 -27.69
N LEU A 37 -16.85 10.62 -26.59
CA LEU A 37 -16.71 10.10 -25.23
C LEU A 37 -17.78 9.05 -24.92
N LYS A 38 -17.35 7.86 -24.51
CA LYS A 38 -18.24 6.77 -24.07
C LYS A 38 -18.31 6.71 -22.55
N LEU A 39 -19.34 6.03 -22.04
CA LEU A 39 -19.52 5.87 -20.59
C LEU A 39 -18.34 5.12 -19.97
N GLU A 40 -17.79 4.15 -20.69
CA GLU A 40 -16.63 3.34 -20.28
C GLU A 40 -15.34 4.17 -20.20
N ASP A 41 -15.26 5.28 -20.94
CA ASP A 41 -14.14 6.24 -20.88
C ASP A 41 -14.23 7.14 -19.64
N LEU A 42 -15.41 7.25 -19.01
CA LEU A 42 -15.61 8.00 -17.77
C LEU A 42 -15.58 7.08 -16.54
N PHE A 43 -16.06 5.85 -16.71
CA PHE A 43 -16.20 4.85 -15.66
C PHE A 43 -15.52 3.54 -16.09
N PRO A 44 -14.17 3.52 -16.21
CA PRO A 44 -13.47 2.31 -16.56
C PRO A 44 -13.58 1.26 -15.44
N ASP A 45 -13.58 -0.02 -15.82
CA ASP A 45 -13.57 -1.15 -14.87
C ASP A 45 -12.33 -1.14 -13.96
N ARG A 46 -11.25 -0.51 -14.42
CA ARG A 46 -10.00 -0.33 -13.66
C ARG A 46 -9.72 1.15 -13.43
N PRO A 47 -9.32 1.55 -12.22
CA PRO A 47 -8.95 2.94 -11.96
C PRO A 47 -7.83 3.42 -12.88
N PHE A 48 -7.95 4.62 -13.43
CA PHE A 48 -6.95 5.22 -14.33
C PHE A 48 -5.54 5.27 -13.74
N PHE A 49 -5.44 5.56 -12.44
CA PHE A 49 -4.17 5.72 -11.73
C PHE A 49 -3.75 4.47 -10.95
N GLY A 50 -4.43 3.35 -11.20
CA GLY A 50 -4.25 2.12 -10.42
C GLY A 50 -4.70 2.26 -8.97
N ARG A 51 -4.31 1.29 -8.13
CA ARG A 51 -4.58 1.33 -6.69
C ARG A 51 -3.46 2.09 -5.99
N THR A 52 -3.83 3.05 -5.14
CA THR A 52 -2.87 3.86 -4.38
C THR A 52 -2.24 3.02 -3.27
N ALA A 53 -0.91 3.06 -3.15
CA ALA A 53 -0.20 2.53 -2.00
C ALA A 53 -0.48 3.39 -0.76
N ARG A 54 -0.53 2.76 0.41
CA ARG A 54 -0.80 3.44 1.68
C ARG A 54 0.21 3.01 2.74
N ASN A 55 0.25 3.74 3.86
CA ASN A 55 1.08 3.38 5.02
C ASN A 55 2.56 3.20 4.63
N VAL A 56 3.16 4.19 3.97
CA VAL A 56 4.52 4.13 3.43
C VAL A 56 5.53 4.45 4.53
N GLU A 57 6.57 3.62 4.71
CA GLU A 57 7.60 3.83 5.73
C GLU A 57 8.96 3.23 5.31
N TRP A 58 10.03 3.98 5.55
CA TRP A 58 11.41 3.52 5.33
C TRP A 58 11.86 2.58 6.45
N SER A 59 12.68 1.59 6.10
CA SER A 59 13.38 0.77 7.07
C SER A 59 14.40 1.58 7.87
N PRO A 60 14.78 1.14 9.08
CA PRO A 60 15.73 1.89 9.92
C PRO A 60 17.12 2.07 9.33
N ASP A 61 17.50 1.24 8.36
CA ASP A 61 18.76 1.26 7.66
C ASP A 61 18.69 1.99 6.29
N ASP A 62 17.58 2.68 6.01
CA ASP A 62 17.29 3.40 4.76
C ASP A 62 17.43 2.56 3.48
N ARG A 63 17.45 1.23 3.61
CA ARG A 63 17.60 0.32 2.47
C ARG A 63 16.28 0.00 1.79
N TYR A 64 15.21 -0.12 2.58
CA TYR A 64 13.94 -0.62 2.10
C TYR A 64 12.83 0.40 2.31
N LEU A 65 12.00 0.57 1.30
CA LEU A 65 10.74 1.29 1.43
C LEU A 65 9.60 0.26 1.49
N ALA A 66 8.92 0.19 2.63
CA ALA A 66 7.75 -0.67 2.77
C ALA A 66 6.47 0.14 2.58
N PHE A 67 5.44 -0.51 2.04
CA PHE A 67 4.12 0.10 1.90
C PHE A 67 3.03 -0.96 1.72
N LEU A 68 1.80 -0.59 2.06
CA LEU A 68 0.64 -1.46 1.87
C LEU A 68 0.06 -1.25 0.49
N TRP A 69 0.01 -2.32 -0.30
CA TRP A 69 -0.47 -2.27 -1.66
C TRP A 69 -1.04 -3.60 -2.13
N ASN A 70 -1.91 -3.52 -3.13
CA ASN A 70 -2.41 -4.67 -3.86
C ASN A 70 -2.61 -4.30 -5.33
N PRO A 71 -1.73 -4.73 -6.24
CA PRO A 71 -1.90 -4.50 -7.67
C PRO A 71 -2.86 -5.49 -8.34
N ASP A 72 -3.05 -6.68 -7.75
CA ASP A 72 -3.72 -7.84 -8.35
C ASP A 72 -5.25 -7.84 -8.15
N GLY A 73 -5.81 -6.77 -7.62
CA GLY A 73 -7.26 -6.59 -7.51
C GLY A 73 -7.91 -7.27 -6.28
N GLU A 74 -7.17 -8.05 -5.50
CA GLU A 74 -7.69 -8.63 -4.25
C GLU A 74 -8.09 -7.49 -3.29
N ARG A 75 -9.06 -7.75 -2.39
CA ARG A 75 -9.59 -6.68 -1.53
C ARG A 75 -8.62 -6.26 -0.43
N GLY A 76 -7.93 -7.23 0.16
CA GLY A 76 -6.93 -6.99 1.19
C GLY A 76 -5.63 -6.42 0.63
N THR A 77 -4.94 -5.59 1.40
CA THR A 77 -3.59 -5.11 1.05
C THR A 77 -2.51 -5.96 1.67
N ASP A 78 -1.35 -6.01 1.03
CA ASP A 78 -0.16 -6.70 1.54
C ASP A 78 0.99 -5.75 1.74
N ILE A 79 1.98 -6.19 2.51
CA ILE A 79 3.24 -5.46 2.64
C ILE A 79 4.07 -5.74 1.39
N TRP A 80 4.33 -4.67 0.65
CA TRP A 80 5.31 -4.62 -0.42
C TRP A 80 6.55 -3.93 0.07
N LEU A 81 7.69 -4.39 -0.44
CA LEU A 81 9.01 -3.87 -0.15
C LEU A 81 9.67 -3.46 -1.47
N TYR A 82 10.19 -2.26 -1.50
CA TYR A 82 11.12 -1.81 -2.53
C TYR A 82 12.53 -1.80 -1.92
N ASP A 83 13.48 -2.50 -2.53
CA ASP A 83 14.90 -2.41 -2.18
C ASP A 83 15.54 -1.29 -3.01
N ASP A 84 15.94 -0.19 -2.35
CA ASP A 84 16.51 0.98 -3.01
C ASP A 84 17.85 0.68 -3.71
N ARG A 85 18.56 -0.37 -3.27
CA ARG A 85 19.85 -0.73 -3.85
C ARG A 85 19.72 -1.50 -5.15
N SER A 86 18.78 -2.45 -5.22
CA SER A 86 18.58 -3.29 -6.41
C SER A 86 17.48 -2.75 -7.35
N GLY A 87 16.60 -1.88 -6.85
CA GLY A 87 15.39 -1.46 -7.54
C GLY A 87 14.31 -2.54 -7.60
N GLU A 88 14.46 -3.63 -6.84
CA GLU A 88 13.53 -4.76 -6.86
C GLU A 88 12.32 -4.53 -5.96
N MET A 89 11.17 -4.96 -6.45
CA MET A 89 9.90 -4.99 -5.73
C MET A 89 9.59 -6.40 -5.25
N LYS A 90 9.32 -6.56 -3.95
CA LYS A 90 8.99 -7.85 -3.33
C LYS A 90 7.72 -7.77 -2.49
N ARG A 91 6.78 -8.67 -2.74
CA ARG A 91 5.62 -8.91 -1.86
C ARG A 91 6.07 -9.76 -0.67
N LEU A 92 5.92 -9.25 0.55
CA LEU A 92 6.32 -9.95 1.79
C LEU A 92 5.19 -10.79 2.39
N THR A 93 3.95 -10.41 2.13
CA THR A 93 2.77 -11.10 2.67
C THR A 93 1.75 -11.38 1.59
N SER A 94 0.98 -12.43 1.76
CA SER A 94 -0.17 -12.77 0.94
C SER A 94 -1.18 -13.57 1.76
N VAL A 95 -2.31 -13.93 1.14
CA VAL A 95 -3.31 -14.81 1.78
C VAL A 95 -2.64 -16.09 2.31
N GLU A 96 -1.70 -16.65 1.55
CA GLU A 96 -0.98 -17.88 1.89
C GLU A 96 -0.16 -17.74 3.17
N THR A 97 0.40 -16.56 3.45
CA THR A 97 1.11 -16.27 4.70
C THR A 97 0.25 -16.52 5.94
N PHE A 98 -1.08 -16.42 5.81
CA PHE A 98 -2.01 -16.54 6.92
C PHE A 98 -2.67 -17.90 7.07
N ILE A 99 -2.37 -18.87 6.20
CA ILE A 99 -2.89 -20.24 6.29
C ILE A 99 -2.67 -20.88 7.67
N PRO A 100 -1.51 -20.72 8.34
CA PRO A 100 -1.30 -21.28 9.68
C PRO A 100 -2.14 -20.61 10.79
N PHE A 101 -2.65 -19.40 10.56
CA PHE A 101 -3.28 -18.56 11.59
C PHE A 101 -4.78 -18.36 11.38
N ASP A 102 -5.26 -18.50 10.14
CA ASP A 102 -6.63 -18.25 9.72
C ASP A 102 -7.21 -19.47 8.99
N PRO A 103 -8.24 -20.14 9.56
CA PRO A 103 -8.84 -21.31 8.94
C PRO A 103 -9.50 -21.01 7.58
N THR A 104 -9.84 -19.75 7.31
CA THR A 104 -10.46 -19.34 6.04
C THR A 104 -9.45 -19.04 4.94
N ALA A 105 -8.19 -18.75 5.29
CA ALA A 105 -7.16 -18.30 4.36
C ALA A 105 -6.87 -19.31 3.24
N LYS A 106 -6.85 -20.61 3.55
CA LYS A 106 -6.64 -21.66 2.53
C LYS A 106 -7.71 -21.62 1.44
N LYS A 107 -8.98 -21.59 1.85
CA LYS A 107 -10.12 -21.56 0.93
C LYS A 107 -10.14 -20.26 0.12
N THR A 108 -9.80 -19.13 0.75
CA THR A 108 -9.69 -17.83 0.08
C THR A 108 -8.57 -17.83 -0.97
N ALA A 109 -7.40 -18.40 -0.64
CA ALA A 109 -6.27 -18.52 -1.58
C ALA A 109 -6.64 -19.40 -2.79
N GLU A 110 -7.24 -20.57 -2.56
CA GLU A 110 -7.71 -21.46 -3.63
C GLU A 110 -8.73 -20.76 -4.55
N ARG A 111 -9.67 -20.00 -3.97
CA ARG A 111 -10.62 -19.20 -4.74
C ARG A 111 -9.92 -18.17 -5.63
N TYR A 112 -9.00 -17.38 -5.08
CA TYR A 112 -8.27 -16.36 -5.85
C TYR A 112 -7.42 -16.95 -6.97
N GLN A 113 -6.75 -18.08 -6.72
CA GLN A 113 -6.00 -18.78 -7.77
C GLN A 113 -6.92 -19.27 -8.90
N ARG A 114 -8.13 -19.73 -8.56
CA ARG A 114 -9.14 -20.13 -9.55
C ARG A 114 -9.66 -18.93 -10.35
N GLU A 115 -10.00 -17.83 -9.68
CA GLU A 115 -10.47 -16.60 -10.33
C GLU A 115 -9.42 -16.02 -11.27
N LYS A 116 -8.14 -15.98 -10.86
CA LYS A 116 -7.04 -15.52 -11.72
C LYS A 116 -6.89 -16.38 -12.98
N LYS A 117 -6.97 -17.71 -12.85
CA LYS A 117 -6.95 -18.63 -14.00
C LYS A 117 -8.16 -18.42 -14.92
N ARG A 118 -9.35 -18.19 -14.37
CA ARG A 118 -10.57 -17.87 -15.13
C ARG A 118 -10.42 -16.57 -15.89
N GLU A 119 -9.85 -15.54 -15.28
CA GLU A 119 -9.60 -14.26 -15.97
C GLU A 119 -8.61 -14.42 -17.12
N GLU A 120 -7.55 -15.22 -16.95
CA GLU A 120 -6.61 -15.54 -18.02
C GLU A 120 -7.28 -16.34 -19.14
N GLU A 121 -8.12 -17.32 -18.80
CA GLU A 121 -8.94 -18.07 -19.77
C GLU A 121 -9.86 -17.13 -20.56
N ARG A 122 -10.59 -16.24 -19.89
CA ARG A 122 -11.50 -15.25 -20.51
C ARG A 122 -10.81 -14.33 -21.51
N LYS A 123 -9.54 -14.00 -21.31
CA LYS A 123 -8.77 -13.17 -22.25
C LYS A 123 -8.48 -13.87 -23.57
N ASN A 124 -8.52 -15.21 -23.58
CA ASN A 124 -8.20 -16.04 -24.75
C ASN A 124 -9.43 -16.60 -25.46
N LEU A 125 -10.64 -16.26 -25.01
CA LEU A 125 -11.91 -16.75 -25.56
C LEU A 125 -12.56 -15.75 -26.50
N SER A 126 -13.42 -16.24 -27.40
CA SER A 126 -14.33 -15.37 -28.17
C SER A 126 -15.32 -14.67 -27.24
N GLU A 127 -15.96 -13.59 -27.71
CA GLU A 127 -16.92 -12.84 -26.91
C GLU A 127 -18.11 -13.70 -26.45
N GLU A 128 -18.60 -14.59 -27.31
CA GLU A 128 -19.71 -15.50 -26.99
C GLU A 128 -19.33 -16.52 -25.92
N GLU A 129 -18.14 -17.12 -26.02
CA GLU A 129 -17.61 -18.07 -25.03
C GLU A 129 -17.34 -17.36 -23.70
N ARG A 130 -16.77 -16.15 -23.74
CA ARG A 130 -16.52 -15.33 -22.55
C ARG A 130 -17.83 -15.04 -21.80
N LYS A 131 -18.88 -14.60 -22.49
CA LYS A 131 -20.20 -14.34 -21.88
C LYS A 131 -20.82 -15.58 -21.25
N LYS A 132 -20.71 -16.75 -21.91
CA LYS A 132 -21.18 -18.02 -21.36
C LYS A 132 -20.43 -18.42 -20.10
N LEU A 133 -19.10 -18.27 -20.10
CA LEU A 133 -18.25 -18.56 -18.95
C LEU A 133 -18.56 -17.62 -17.77
N GLU A 134 -18.71 -16.32 -18.03
CA GLU A 134 -19.12 -15.33 -17.01
C GLU A 134 -20.48 -15.65 -16.40
N GLU A 135 -21.46 -16.05 -17.20
CA GLU A 135 -22.78 -16.46 -16.70
C GLU A 135 -22.68 -17.73 -15.83
N GLN A 136 -21.87 -18.70 -16.25
CA GLN A 136 -21.63 -19.92 -15.48
C GLN A 136 -20.97 -19.61 -14.13
N ASP A 137 -19.88 -18.84 -14.13
CA ASP A 137 -19.16 -18.48 -12.91
C ASP A 137 -20.09 -17.69 -11.96
N ARG A 138 -20.94 -16.80 -12.49
CA ARG A 138 -21.95 -16.06 -11.71
C ARG A 138 -22.97 -16.99 -11.04
N LYS A 139 -23.46 -18.00 -11.76
CA LYS A 139 -24.41 -18.98 -11.19
C LYS A 139 -23.74 -19.82 -10.10
N GLU A 140 -22.50 -20.28 -10.33
CA GLU A 140 -21.72 -21.02 -9.35
C GLU A 140 -21.48 -20.18 -8.07
N GLU A 141 -21.06 -18.92 -8.22
CA GLU A 141 -20.90 -18.01 -7.09
C GLU A 141 -22.21 -17.83 -6.31
N GLN A 142 -23.34 -17.60 -7.00
CA GLN A 142 -24.64 -17.46 -6.36
C GLN A 142 -25.04 -18.71 -5.55
N GLU A 143 -24.80 -19.91 -6.09
CA GLU A 143 -25.06 -21.14 -5.36
C GLU A 143 -24.16 -21.31 -4.14
N LEU A 144 -22.86 -21.06 -4.27
CA LEU A 144 -21.91 -21.12 -3.15
C LEU A 144 -22.31 -20.15 -2.05
N ARG A 145 -22.70 -18.92 -2.40
CA ARG A 145 -23.20 -17.92 -1.46
C ARG A 145 -24.49 -18.38 -0.79
N ARG A 146 -25.44 -18.95 -1.56
CA ARG A 146 -26.70 -19.49 -1.02
C ARG A 146 -26.46 -20.60 0.00
N ARG A 147 -25.44 -21.42 -0.20
CA ARG A 147 -25.04 -22.51 0.71
C ARG A 147 -24.19 -22.04 1.89
N GLY A 148 -23.74 -20.77 1.92
CA GLY A 148 -22.78 -20.28 2.90
C GLY A 148 -21.36 -20.83 2.71
N GLU A 149 -21.08 -21.38 1.52
CA GLU A 149 -19.80 -21.99 1.16
C GLU A 149 -18.91 -21.03 0.37
N TRP A 150 -19.32 -19.78 0.16
CA TRP A 150 -18.45 -18.77 -0.43
C TRP A 150 -17.25 -18.50 0.50
N ALA A 151 -16.04 -18.52 -0.05
CA ALA A 151 -14.86 -18.12 0.72
C ALA A 151 -14.99 -16.64 1.14
N PRO A 152 -14.57 -16.23 2.35
CA PRO A 152 -14.54 -14.82 2.67
C PRO A 152 -13.46 -14.10 1.84
N ASP A 153 -13.59 -12.78 1.76
CA ASP A 153 -12.55 -11.96 1.17
C ASP A 153 -11.32 -11.89 2.08
N TYR A 154 -10.15 -11.81 1.46
CA TYR A 154 -8.91 -11.58 2.20
C TYR A 154 -8.98 -10.22 2.89
N ALA A 155 -8.86 -10.22 4.21
CA ALA A 155 -8.91 -9.01 5.02
C ALA A 155 -7.75 -8.06 4.70
N GLY A 156 -6.60 -8.62 4.35
CA GLY A 156 -5.36 -7.86 4.19
C GLY A 156 -4.79 -7.37 5.50
N ILE A 157 -3.61 -6.80 5.38
CA ILE A 157 -2.92 -6.09 6.45
C ILE A 157 -3.50 -4.70 6.56
N SER A 158 -3.99 -4.35 7.73
CA SER A 158 -4.64 -3.07 7.98
C SER A 158 -3.63 -1.94 8.19
N GLU A 159 -2.54 -2.19 8.89
CA GLU A 159 -1.45 -1.26 9.14
C GLU A 159 -0.15 -2.03 9.43
N PHE A 160 0.99 -1.35 9.30
CA PHE A 160 2.27 -1.84 9.81
C PHE A 160 3.11 -0.67 10.33
N THR A 161 4.16 -1.01 11.08
CA THR A 161 5.21 -0.09 11.50
C THR A 161 6.56 -0.81 11.52
N TRP A 162 7.63 -0.14 11.11
CA TRP A 162 8.99 -0.62 11.33
C TRP A 162 9.41 -0.49 12.80
N ALA A 163 10.35 -1.34 13.22
CA ALA A 163 11.11 -1.13 14.46
C ALA A 163 12.01 0.09 14.32
N ASN A 164 12.53 0.61 15.43
CA ASN A 164 13.34 1.83 15.41
C ASN A 164 14.80 1.57 14.99
N LYS A 165 15.33 0.38 15.29
CA LYS A 165 16.76 0.04 15.14
C LYS A 165 16.99 -1.26 14.36
N LYS A 166 15.98 -2.13 14.27
CA LYS A 166 16.08 -3.46 13.67
C LYS A 166 15.28 -3.54 12.37
N ASN A 167 15.73 -4.37 11.44
CA ASN A 167 14.98 -4.69 10.22
C ASN A 167 13.87 -5.71 10.51
N GLU A 168 12.90 -5.28 11.29
CA GLU A 168 11.68 -6.03 11.61
C GLU A 168 10.51 -5.06 11.73
N MET A 169 9.30 -5.58 11.62
CA MET A 169 8.08 -4.78 11.62
C MET A 169 6.97 -5.48 12.40
N LEU A 170 6.05 -4.66 12.93
CA LEU A 170 4.76 -5.11 13.44
C LEU A 170 3.70 -4.78 12.42
N PHE A 171 2.72 -5.65 12.28
CA PHE A 171 1.58 -5.41 11.41
C PHE A 171 0.30 -6.02 11.99
N VAL A 172 -0.84 -5.51 11.55
CA VAL A 172 -2.16 -5.93 12.05
C VAL A 172 -2.93 -6.68 10.97
N TYR A 173 -3.30 -7.92 11.28
CA TYR A 173 -4.13 -8.78 10.45
C TYR A 173 -5.31 -9.31 11.24
N LYS A 174 -6.54 -9.10 10.74
CA LYS A 174 -7.81 -9.47 11.41
C LYS A 174 -7.92 -9.01 12.88
N GLY A 175 -7.25 -7.92 13.23
CA GLY A 175 -7.27 -7.34 14.58
C GLY A 175 -6.18 -7.87 15.51
N ASP A 176 -5.42 -8.88 15.12
CA ASP A 176 -4.26 -9.32 15.90
C ASP A 176 -2.96 -8.67 15.38
N ILE A 177 -1.99 -8.51 16.28
CA ILE A 177 -0.66 -8.00 15.99
C ILE A 177 0.29 -9.16 15.72
N TYR A 178 1.05 -9.03 14.64
CA TYR A 178 2.06 -9.96 14.19
C TYR A 178 3.42 -9.26 14.09
N ARG A 179 4.49 -10.04 14.21
CA ARG A 179 5.87 -9.60 14.01
C ARG A 179 6.46 -10.31 12.80
N LEU A 180 7.00 -9.53 11.87
CA LEU A 180 7.76 -10.03 10.73
C LEU A 180 9.23 -9.59 10.86
N ARG A 181 10.14 -10.55 10.76
CA ARG A 181 11.58 -10.30 10.69
C ARG A 181 12.06 -10.46 9.26
N MET A 182 13.08 -9.70 8.87
CA MET A 182 13.68 -9.83 7.53
C MET A 182 14.62 -11.02 7.38
N ASP A 183 14.51 -12.04 8.24
CA ASP A 183 15.29 -13.28 8.18
C ASP A 183 14.66 -14.36 7.29
N GLY A 184 13.51 -14.05 6.66
CA GLY A 184 12.81 -14.94 5.74
C GLY A 184 11.91 -15.98 6.42
N LYS A 185 11.75 -15.92 7.75
CA LYS A 185 10.82 -16.78 8.48
C LYS A 185 9.39 -16.26 8.38
N GLU A 186 8.43 -17.16 8.61
CA GLU A 186 7.01 -16.79 8.72
C GLU A 186 6.78 -15.81 9.87
N PRO A 187 5.77 -14.93 9.78
CA PRO A 187 5.41 -14.02 10.86
C PRO A 187 5.06 -14.74 12.16
N GLU A 188 5.43 -14.13 13.28
CA GLU A 188 5.05 -14.56 14.62
C GLU A 188 3.79 -13.82 15.08
N ARG A 189 2.71 -14.55 15.44
CA ARG A 189 1.50 -13.95 16.02
C ARG A 189 1.73 -13.61 17.50
N LEU A 190 1.64 -12.32 17.85
CA LEU A 190 1.93 -11.81 19.19
C LEU A 190 0.68 -11.68 20.07
N THR A 191 -0.46 -11.32 19.50
CA THR A 191 -1.74 -11.24 20.23
C THR A 191 -2.72 -12.32 19.77
N ARG A 192 -3.60 -12.74 20.69
CA ARG A 192 -4.68 -13.70 20.44
C ARG A 192 -5.89 -13.29 21.27
N THR A 193 -6.60 -12.28 20.80
CA THR A 193 -7.72 -11.71 21.57
C THR A 193 -9.00 -11.70 20.75
N SER A 194 -10.12 -11.45 21.43
CA SER A 194 -11.42 -11.24 20.80
C SER A 194 -11.56 -9.83 20.22
N ASP A 195 -10.85 -8.87 20.81
CA ASP A 195 -10.97 -7.45 20.48
C ASP A 195 -9.92 -7.07 19.44
N SER A 196 -10.19 -6.04 18.63
CA SER A 196 -9.22 -5.60 17.65
C SER A 196 -8.11 -4.76 18.29
N GLU A 197 -6.87 -5.20 18.18
CA GLU A 197 -5.69 -4.39 18.44
C GLU A 197 -5.30 -3.54 17.22
N ARG A 198 -4.87 -2.30 17.47
CA ARG A 198 -4.52 -1.32 16.44
C ARG A 198 -3.36 -0.42 16.84
N SER A 199 -2.85 0.33 15.86
CA SER A 199 -1.78 1.32 15.96
C SER A 199 -0.56 0.81 16.72
N PRO A 200 0.02 -0.35 16.36
CA PRO A 200 1.20 -0.85 17.02
C PRO A 200 2.35 0.12 16.83
N LYS A 201 3.11 0.37 17.91
CA LYS A 201 4.34 1.19 17.88
C LYS A 201 5.40 0.56 18.76
N PHE A 202 6.60 0.35 18.22
CA PHE A 202 7.70 -0.18 19.01
C PHE A 202 8.05 0.74 20.19
N THR A 203 8.50 0.13 21.29
CA THR A 203 9.17 0.88 22.35
C THR A 203 10.49 1.47 21.81
N LYS A 204 11.00 2.52 22.47
CA LYS A 204 12.25 3.20 22.05
C LYS A 204 13.45 2.26 21.84
N ASP A 205 13.48 1.16 22.59
CA ASP A 205 14.57 0.18 22.55
C ASP A 205 14.24 -1.08 21.77
N ASP A 206 13.10 -1.12 21.08
CA ASP A 206 12.58 -2.29 20.35
C ASP A 206 12.55 -3.56 21.22
N ASP A 207 12.26 -3.39 22.52
CA ASP A 207 12.11 -4.47 23.51
C ASP A 207 10.64 -4.86 23.73
N GLY A 208 9.72 -4.15 23.08
CA GLY A 208 8.29 -4.38 23.13
C GLY A 208 7.56 -3.43 22.19
N PHE A 209 6.26 -3.27 22.42
CA PHE A 209 5.42 -2.35 21.66
C PHE A 209 4.22 -1.86 22.46
N TYR A 210 3.74 -0.69 22.08
CA TYR A 210 2.45 -0.14 22.46
C TYR A 210 1.40 -0.50 21.42
N PHE A 211 0.15 -0.64 21.84
CA PHE A 211 -0.99 -0.82 20.95
C PHE A 211 -2.26 -0.29 21.60
N GLN A 212 -3.26 -0.01 20.77
CA GLN A 212 -4.60 0.35 21.20
C GLN A 212 -5.50 -0.88 21.19
N ARG A 213 -6.33 -1.01 22.23
CA ARG A 213 -7.43 -1.98 22.27
C ARG A 213 -8.61 -1.31 22.98
N ASP A 214 -9.78 -1.37 22.36
CA ASP A 214 -10.94 -0.56 22.76
C ASP A 214 -10.59 0.93 22.90
N ALA A 215 -10.73 1.48 24.11
CA ALA A 215 -10.35 2.86 24.45
C ALA A 215 -9.01 2.96 25.21
N GLY A 216 -8.34 1.83 25.44
CA GLY A 216 -7.11 1.76 26.23
C GLY A 216 -5.85 1.72 25.37
N VAL A 217 -4.74 2.18 25.95
CA VAL A 217 -3.39 1.98 25.42
C VAL A 217 -2.71 0.93 26.29
N TYR A 218 -2.08 -0.04 25.64
CA TYR A 218 -1.41 -1.15 26.30
C TYR A 218 0.03 -1.22 25.86
N ARG A 219 0.87 -1.78 26.72
CA ARG A 219 2.27 -2.11 26.45
C ARG A 219 2.49 -3.61 26.62
N LEU A 220 3.16 -4.22 25.66
CA LEU A 220 3.66 -5.59 25.74
C LEU A 220 5.18 -5.58 25.61
N LYS A 221 5.87 -6.33 26.48
CA LYS A 221 7.32 -6.55 26.38
C LYS A 221 7.59 -7.90 25.73
N PHE A 222 8.50 -7.95 24.74
CA PHE A 222 8.87 -9.21 24.10
C PHE A 222 9.45 -10.20 25.12
N GLY A 223 9.03 -11.46 25.02
CA GLY A 223 9.42 -12.51 25.98
C GLY A 223 8.71 -12.45 27.33
N SER A 224 7.84 -11.46 27.56
CA SER A 224 6.94 -11.41 28.71
C SER A 224 5.53 -11.78 28.28
N SER A 225 4.80 -12.50 29.13
CA SER A 225 3.35 -12.71 28.98
C SER A 225 2.51 -11.59 29.60
N MET A 226 3.15 -10.63 30.28
CA MET A 226 2.46 -9.52 30.94
C MET A 226 2.13 -8.41 29.94
N ILE A 227 0.85 -8.04 29.91
CA ILE A 227 0.33 -6.86 29.21
C ILE A 227 0.02 -5.81 30.28
N GLU A 228 0.58 -4.61 30.13
CA GLU A 228 0.37 -3.46 31.00
C GLU A 228 -0.59 -2.48 30.32
N GLN A 229 -1.61 -2.02 31.03
CA GLN A 229 -2.45 -0.91 30.57
C GLN A 229 -1.88 0.40 31.10
N LEU A 230 -1.77 1.41 30.23
CA LEU A 230 -1.25 2.74 30.55
C LEU A 230 -2.36 3.74 30.87
#